data_AF-V5GZ82-F1
#
_entry.id   AF-V5GZ82-F1
#
_cell.length_a   1.000
_cell.length_b   1.000
_cell.length_c   1.000
_cell.angle_alpha   90.00
_cell.angle_beta   90.00
_cell.angle_gamma   90.00
#
_symmetry.space_group_name_H-M   'P 1'
#
loop_
_entity.id
_entity.type
_entity.pdbx_description
1 polymer ?
#
loop_
_entity_poly.entity_id
_entity_poly.type
_entity_poly.pdbx_seq_one_letter_code
_entity_poly.pdbx_strand_id
1 'polypeptide(L)'
;VEYCSTECRADAYNIYHRILCLQTTERNNVHPLEQLNEAWKQVHYPPETSSIMLIVRSLARIIQSSNRDAVIEQTLQFCHRTVNEDEELAHNLLGEKFASQISLLYNLLTNA
;
A
#
# COMPACT_ATOMS: atom_id res chain seq x y z
N VAL A 1 -6.80 -9.00 -15.77
CA VAL A 1 -6.47 -7.57 -15.94
C VAL A 1 -6.07 -7.38 -17.38
N GLU A 2 -6.77 -6.52 -18.10
CA GLU A 2 -6.39 -6.14 -19.46
C GLU A 2 -5.39 -4.98 -19.39
N TYR A 3 -4.35 -5.04 -20.24
CA TYR A 3 -3.32 -4.01 -20.33
C TYR A 3 -3.38 -3.37 -21.71
N CYS A 4 -3.01 -2.08 -21.79
CA CYS A 4 -2.96 -1.35 -23.06
C CYS A 4 -2.06 -2.00 -24.11
N SER A 5 -0.98 -2.66 -23.68
CA SER A 5 -0.04 -3.34 -24.56
C SER A 5 0.76 -4.39 -23.80
N THR A 6 1.58 -5.16 -24.55
CA THR A 6 2.55 -6.10 -23.99
C THR A 6 3.60 -5.42 -23.13
N GLU A 7 4.00 -4.20 -23.51
CA GLU A 7 4.94 -3.36 -22.77
C GLU A 7 4.30 -2.89 -21.45
N CYS A 8 3.07 -2.37 -21.50
CA CYS A 8 2.33 -1.98 -20.29
C CYS A 8 2.22 -3.16 -19.29
N ARG A 9 2.00 -4.38 -19.80
CA ARG A 9 1.95 -5.60 -18.97
C ARG A 9 3.30 -5.92 -18.35
N ALA A 10 4.38 -5.86 -19.14
CA ALA A 10 5.73 -6.12 -18.67
C ALA A 10 6.17 -5.11 -17.61
N ASP A 11 5.87 -3.82 -17.83
CA ASP A 11 6.16 -2.76 -16.87
C ASP A 11 5.39 -2.95 -15.57
N ALA A 12 4.07 -3.21 -15.65
CA ALA A 12 3.28 -3.50 -14.45
C ALA A 12 3.83 -4.72 -13.68
N TYR A 13 4.33 -5.73 -14.41
CA TYR A 13 4.95 -6.89 -13.80
C TYR A 13 6.24 -6.53 -13.06
N ASN A 14 7.12 -5.78 -13.73
CA ASN A 14 8.43 -5.39 -13.23
C ASN A 14 8.41 -4.29 -12.17
N ILE A 15 7.33 -3.51 -12.09
CA ILE A 15 7.18 -2.45 -11.09
C ILE A 15 6.40 -2.92 -9.85
N TYR A 16 5.34 -3.74 -10.03
CA TYR A 16 4.44 -4.08 -8.91
C TYR A 16 4.13 -5.58 -8.79
N HIS A 17 3.81 -6.25 -9.89
CA HIS A 17 3.10 -7.53 -9.83
C HIS A 17 3.95 -8.66 -9.24
N ARG A 18 5.26 -8.68 -9.47
CA ARG A 18 6.14 -9.78 -9.02
C ARG A 18 6.10 -10.00 -7.50
N ILE A 19 6.00 -8.92 -6.74
CA ILE A 19 5.91 -8.93 -5.28
C ILE A 19 4.46 -9.11 -4.84
N LEU A 20 3.50 -8.48 -5.52
CA LEU A 20 2.09 -8.48 -5.09
C LEU A 20 1.30 -9.74 -5.45
N CYS A 21 1.79 -10.53 -6.40
CA CYS A 21 1.07 -11.68 -6.91
C CYS A 21 1.51 -12.97 -6.25
N LEU A 22 0.57 -13.64 -5.59
CA LEU A 22 0.77 -14.98 -5.03
C LEU A 22 0.74 -16.11 -6.07
N GLN A 23 0.64 -15.78 -7.35
CA GLN A 23 0.58 -16.74 -8.46
C GLN A 23 -0.53 -17.80 -8.34
N THR A 24 -1.56 -17.52 -7.53
CA THR A 24 -2.71 -18.38 -7.34
C THR A 24 -3.97 -17.74 -7.92
N THR A 25 -4.82 -18.57 -8.52
CA THR A 25 -6.17 -18.17 -8.95
C THR A 25 -7.23 -18.49 -7.89
N GLU A 26 -6.84 -19.15 -6.79
CA GLU A 26 -7.75 -19.52 -5.71
C GLU A 26 -8.16 -18.29 -4.91
N ARG A 27 -9.48 -18.08 -4.80
CA ARG A 27 -10.07 -17.03 -3.96
C ARG A 27 -10.59 -17.63 -2.68
N ASN A 28 -9.68 -17.99 -1.77
CA ASN A 28 -9.99 -18.65 -0.51
C ASN A 28 -9.93 -17.70 0.72
N ASN A 29 -9.90 -16.38 0.50
CA ASN A 29 -9.73 -15.35 1.53
C ASN A 29 -8.44 -15.49 2.38
N VAL A 30 -7.52 -16.38 1.99
CA VAL A 30 -6.18 -16.51 2.59
C VAL A 30 -5.20 -15.54 1.95
N HIS A 31 -5.57 -14.90 0.84
CA HIS A 31 -4.71 -13.91 0.18
C HIS A 31 -4.41 -12.76 1.16
N PRO A 32 -3.14 -12.50 1.51
CA PRO A 32 -2.78 -11.53 2.53
C PRO A 32 -3.25 -10.10 2.22
N LEU A 33 -3.21 -9.69 0.94
CA LEU A 33 -3.77 -8.40 0.52
C LEU A 33 -5.29 -8.29 0.73
N GLU A 34 -6.05 -9.38 0.60
CA GLU A 34 -7.48 -9.39 0.88
C GLU A 34 -7.72 -9.22 2.39
N GLN A 35 -6.97 -9.94 3.22
CA GLN A 35 -7.02 -9.82 4.69
C GLN A 35 -6.65 -8.42 5.16
N LEU A 36 -5.61 -7.82 4.56
CA LEU A 36 -5.20 -6.44 4.83
C LEU A 36 -6.30 -5.45 4.45
N ASN A 37 -6.97 -5.66 3.31
CA ASN A 37 -8.08 -4.81 2.87
C ASN A 37 -9.28 -4.89 3.82
N GLU A 38 -9.65 -6.10 4.25
CA GLU A 38 -10.74 -6.29 5.22
C GLU A 38 -10.39 -5.68 6.58
N ALA A 39 -9.16 -5.84 7.05
CA ALA A 39 -8.68 -5.20 8.28
C ALA A 39 -8.77 -3.67 8.17
N TRP A 40 -8.30 -3.08 7.06
CA TRP A 40 -8.36 -1.63 6.84
C TRP A 40 -9.77 -1.06 6.95
N LYS A 41 -10.79 -1.77 6.42
CA LYS A 41 -12.20 -1.36 6.53
C LYS A 41 -12.70 -1.27 7.97
N GLN A 42 -12.09 -2.01 8.91
CA GLN A 42 -12.47 -2.01 10.32
C GLN A 42 -11.70 -0.98 11.16
N VAL A 43 -10.63 -0.37 10.61
CA VAL A 43 -9.78 0.58 11.34
C VAL A 43 -10.43 1.97 11.42
N HIS A 44 -11.19 2.39 10.41
CA HIS A 44 -11.84 3.71 10.37
C HIS A 44 -13.34 3.61 10.07
N TYR A 45 -14.14 4.30 10.89
CA TYR A 45 -15.55 4.58 10.60
C TYR A 45 -15.76 6.09 10.47
N PRO A 46 -16.42 6.58 9.39
CA PRO A 46 -16.81 5.83 8.21
C PRO A 46 -15.57 5.36 7.41
N PRO A 47 -15.64 4.23 6.69
CA PRO A 47 -14.50 3.72 5.93
C PRO A 47 -13.98 4.81 4.99
N GLU A 48 -12.70 5.14 5.12
CA GLU A 48 -12.07 6.14 4.26
C GLU A 48 -12.26 5.76 2.78
N THR A 49 -12.43 6.79 1.94
CA THR A 49 -12.41 6.63 0.48
C THR A 49 -11.02 6.24 -0.04
N SER A 50 -9.99 6.27 0.82
CA SER A 50 -8.61 5.91 0.53
C SER A 50 -8.37 4.40 0.69
N SER A 51 -7.72 3.82 -0.32
CA SER A 51 -7.39 2.39 -0.33
C SER A 51 -5.98 2.14 0.22
N ILE A 52 -5.88 1.27 1.23
CA ILE A 52 -4.61 0.71 1.73
C ILE A 52 -3.73 0.14 0.59
N MET A 53 -4.34 -0.25 -0.54
CA MET A 53 -3.64 -0.75 -1.72
C MET A 53 -2.67 0.25 -2.34
N LEU A 54 -2.84 1.56 -2.12
CA LEU A 54 -1.88 2.56 -2.58
C LEU A 54 -0.55 2.44 -1.82
N ILE A 55 -0.59 2.17 -0.52
CA ILE A 55 0.60 1.93 0.31
C ILE A 55 1.28 0.64 -0.16
N VAL A 56 0.51 -0.43 -0.32
CA VAL A 56 1.03 -1.73 -0.80
C VAL A 56 1.69 -1.59 -2.17
N ARG A 57 1.07 -0.89 -3.13
CA ARG A 57 1.68 -0.64 -4.45
C ARG A 57 2.94 0.23 -4.38
N SER A 58 2.95 1.23 -3.50
CA SER A 58 4.12 2.10 -3.31
C SER A 58 5.30 1.29 -2.78
N LEU A 59 5.06 0.40 -1.82
CA LEU A 59 6.07 -0.51 -1.30
C LEU A 59 6.56 -1.50 -2.35
N ALA A 60 5.66 -2.10 -3.13
CA ALA A 60 6.05 -2.99 -4.23
C ALA A 60 6.98 -2.28 -5.23
N ARG A 61 6.68 -1.03 -5.59
CA ARG A 61 7.54 -0.19 -6.44
C ARG A 61 8.93 0.01 -5.83
N ILE A 62 9.01 0.31 -4.54
CA ILE A 62 10.28 0.49 -3.83
C ILE A 62 11.07 -0.83 -3.82
N ILE A 63 10.44 -1.95 -3.46
CA ILE A 63 11.09 -3.25 -3.31
C ILE A 63 11.62 -3.77 -4.65
N GLN A 64 10.84 -3.63 -5.73
CA GLN A 64 11.19 -4.11 -7.07
C GLN A 64 12.14 -3.18 -7.83
N SER A 65 12.32 -1.93 -7.38
CA SER A 65 13.23 -0.99 -8.04
C SER A 65 14.68 -1.46 -7.99
N SER A 66 15.41 -1.27 -9.09
CA SER A 66 16.86 -1.43 -9.15
C SER A 66 17.61 -0.29 -8.44
N ASN A 67 16.98 0.88 -8.30
CA ASN A 67 17.48 2.02 -7.54
C ASN A 67 16.46 2.37 -6.46
N ARG A 68 16.57 1.71 -5.30
CA ARG A 68 15.62 1.86 -4.19
C ARG A 68 15.69 3.25 -3.58
N ASP A 69 16.90 3.77 -3.39
CA ASP A 69 17.12 5.07 -2.74
C ASP A 69 16.46 6.21 -3.52
N ALA A 70 16.59 6.22 -4.85
CA ALA A 70 15.91 7.23 -5.68
C ALA A 70 14.39 7.14 -5.61
N VAL A 71 13.82 5.94 -5.53
CA VAL A 71 12.35 5.78 -5.40
C VAL A 71 11.89 6.16 -3.99
N ILE A 72 12.66 5.84 -2.96
CA ILE A 72 12.40 6.27 -1.58
C ILE A 72 12.43 7.80 -1.50
N GLU A 73 13.45 8.45 -2.06
CA GLU A 73 13.56 9.91 -2.11
C GLU A 73 12.34 10.53 -2.82
N GLN A 74 11.96 10.01 -3.99
CA GLN A 74 10.75 10.43 -4.70
C GLN A 74 9.47 10.25 -3.87
N THR A 75 9.36 9.14 -3.13
CA THR A 75 8.21 8.88 -2.26
C THR A 75 8.18 9.87 -1.09
N LEU A 76 9.32 10.16 -0.46
CA LEU A 76 9.41 11.11 0.66
C LEU A 76 9.08 12.55 0.23
N GLN A 77 9.34 12.92 -1.02
CA GLN A 77 8.92 14.22 -1.56
C GLN A 77 7.40 14.45 -1.50
N PHE A 78 6.57 13.39 -1.52
CA PHE A 78 5.14 13.53 -1.30
C PHE A 78 4.84 13.95 0.15
N CYS A 79 5.48 13.32 1.14
CA CYS A 79 5.28 13.62 2.56
C CYS A 79 5.63 15.07 2.91
N HIS A 80 6.66 15.64 2.27
CA HIS A 80 7.05 17.03 2.48
C HIS A 80 6.08 18.05 1.84
N ARG A 81 5.27 17.64 0.86
CA ARG A 81 4.29 18.52 0.17
C ARG A 81 2.86 18.36 0.70
N THR A 82 2.53 17.24 1.34
CA THR A 82 1.19 16.95 1.86
C THR A 82 0.97 17.37 3.31
N VAL A 83 1.87 18.19 3.88
CA VAL A 83 1.60 18.82 5.18
C VAL A 83 0.49 19.85 4.96
N ASN A 84 -0.75 19.43 5.18
CA ASN A 84 -1.86 20.35 5.38
C ASN A 84 -1.68 20.93 6.80
N GLU A 85 -0.90 22.01 6.88
CA GLU A 85 -0.58 22.72 8.13
C GLU A 85 -1.84 23.23 8.85
N ASP A 86 -2.96 23.37 8.13
CA ASP A 86 -4.20 23.93 8.65
C ASP A 86 -5.14 22.90 9.31
N GLU A 87 -5.09 21.61 8.93
CA GLU A 87 -6.10 20.62 9.37
C GLU A 87 -5.57 19.43 10.20
N GLU A 88 -4.26 19.30 10.43
CA GLU A 88 -3.64 18.20 11.21
C GLU A 88 -4.13 16.77 10.82
N LEU A 89 -4.63 16.59 9.60
CA LEU A 89 -5.29 15.35 9.16
C LEU A 89 -4.38 14.12 9.25
N ALA A 90 -3.08 14.29 8.99
CA ALA A 90 -2.10 13.21 9.11
C ALA A 90 -1.88 12.78 10.58
N HIS A 91 -1.91 13.73 11.51
CA HIS A 91 -1.81 13.45 12.95
C HIS A 91 -3.05 12.72 13.48
N ASN A 92 -4.20 12.93 12.87
CA ASN A 92 -5.40 12.16 13.21
C ASN A 92 -5.20 10.67 12.89
N LEU A 93 -4.67 10.30 11.73
CA LEU A 93 -4.44 8.89 11.35
C LEU A 93 -3.23 8.24 12.05
N LEU A 94 -2.21 9.03 12.40
CA LEU A 94 -0.94 8.56 12.98
C LEU A 94 -0.79 8.82 14.48
N GLY A 95 -1.84 9.32 15.14
CA GLY A 95 -1.84 9.60 16.56
C GLY A 95 -1.80 8.33 17.42
N GLU A 96 -1.43 8.47 18.70
CA GLU A 96 -1.25 7.35 19.65
C GLU A 96 -2.48 6.43 19.74
N LYS A 97 -3.69 6.98 19.59
CA LYS A 97 -4.96 6.22 19.61
C LYS A 97 -5.09 5.18 18.48
N PHE A 98 -4.30 5.32 17.41
CA PHE A 98 -4.28 4.41 16.27
C PHE A 98 -3.05 3.49 16.23
N ALA A 99 -2.16 3.57 17.22
CA ALA A 99 -0.91 2.81 17.22
C ALA A 99 -1.11 1.29 17.16
N SER A 100 -2.17 0.77 17.80
CA SER A 100 -2.49 -0.67 17.78
C SER A 100 -3.02 -1.11 16.41
N GLN A 101 -3.84 -0.29 15.76
CA GLN A 101 -4.34 -0.53 14.41
C GLN A 101 -3.22 -0.43 13.37
N ILE A 102 -2.32 0.55 13.49
CA ILE A 102 -1.12 0.66 12.65
C ILE A 102 -0.24 -0.58 12.82
N SER A 103 -0.03 -1.03 14.05
CA SER A 103 0.74 -2.25 14.33
C SER A 103 0.10 -3.50 13.74
N LEU A 104 -1.24 -3.62 13.81
CA LEU A 104 -1.99 -4.70 13.17
C LEU A 104 -1.78 -4.69 11.66
N LEU A 105 -1.98 -3.54 11.01
CA LEU A 105 -1.81 -3.39 9.56
C LEU A 105 -0.38 -3.67 9.12
N TYR A 106 0.62 -3.22 9.89
CA TYR A 106 2.03 -3.51 9.66
C TYR A 106 2.31 -5.02 9.73
N ASN A 107 1.82 -5.71 10.76
CA ASN A 107 2.01 -7.16 10.90
C ASN A 107 1.36 -7.94 9.75
N LEU A 108 0.15 -7.55 9.33
CA LEU A 108 -0.52 -8.16 8.19
C LEU A 108 0.27 -7.94 6.89
N LEU A 109 0.84 -6.76 6.72
CA LEU A 109 1.66 -6.40 5.56
C LEU A 109 3.00 -7.14 5.52
N THR A 110 3.67 -7.34 6.65
CA THR A 110 4.95 -8.07 6.70
C THR A 110 4.80 -9.58 6.57
N ASN A 111 3.61 -10.10 6.90
CA ASN A 111 3.27 -11.52 6.74
C ASN A 111 2.60 -11.83 5.39
N ALA A 112 2.49 -10.83 4.51
CA ALA A 112 1.93 -10.93 3.16
C ALA A 112 2.97 -11.39 2.14
#